data_AF-A0A8H6YGY6-F1
#
_entry.id   AF-A0A8H6YGY6-F1
#
_cell.length_a   1.000
_cell.length_b   1.000
_cell.length_c   1.000
_cell.angle_alpha   90.00
_cell.angle_beta   90.00
_cell.angle_gamma   90.00
#
_symmetry.space_group_name_H-M   'P 1'
#
loop_
_entity.id
_entity.type
_entity.pdbx_description
1 polymer ?
#
loop_
_entity_poly.entity_id
_entity_poly.type
_entity_poly.pdbx_seq_one_letter_code
_entity_poly.pdbx_strand_id
1 'polypeptide(L)'
;MFSRSLWALSAFSALAFGAPLTRRQATVCNGHAELCDRLYSNVTYIGAHDSFAFSSDPLALARDQTVDVPTQLSLGVRLLQGQAHTGSDGVLHFCHTSCALFDGGTVADYLGNVKTFLDANPNEVLTLLFTNPEGADVSTVWKPIFDAAGISDLAYVPPSIPVNQSSWPTLGDMISSGKRVVVFLDAGADGANPVPFILPEFQMIWETPFSVTDASFPCSIDRINGPLPSEEHMYMINHSLNINIIPIGDGVIVSDPADAPTTNGVDSILANANGCVPLGANRNPNFVLLDFVDQGDAFTAADQLHGLASS
;
A
#
# COMPACT_ATOMS: atom_id res chain seq x y z
N MET A 1 -74.36 -41.59 -21.58
CA MET A 1 -74.11 -41.05 -20.22
C MET A 1 -72.69 -41.45 -19.86
N PHE A 2 -71.69 -40.61 -20.19
CA PHE A 2 -71.00 -39.64 -19.31
C PHE A 2 -70.51 -40.30 -18.00
N SER A 3 -69.27 -40.20 -17.53
CA SER A 3 -68.11 -39.37 -17.90
C SER A 3 -66.85 -39.98 -17.23
N ARG A 4 -65.68 -39.95 -17.88
CA ARG A 4 -64.38 -40.29 -17.27
C ARG A 4 -63.74 -39.02 -16.74
N SER A 5 -63.52 -38.94 -15.42
CA SER A 5 -62.84 -37.81 -14.77
C SER A 5 -61.32 -37.94 -14.91
N LEU A 6 -60.72 -37.09 -15.74
CA LEU A 6 -59.28 -36.87 -15.81
C LEU A 6 -58.87 -35.85 -14.74
N TRP A 7 -58.00 -36.26 -13.82
CA TRP A 7 -57.33 -35.35 -12.89
C TRP A 7 -56.08 -34.79 -13.57
N ALA A 8 -56.09 -33.51 -13.90
CA ALA A 8 -54.91 -32.78 -14.36
C ALA A 8 -54.14 -32.27 -13.12
N LEU A 9 -52.94 -32.81 -12.88
CA LEU A 9 -51.98 -32.18 -11.97
C LEU A 9 -51.31 -31.01 -12.68
N SER A 10 -51.65 -29.78 -12.28
CA SER A 10 -50.92 -28.59 -12.68
C SER A 10 -49.66 -28.45 -11.81
N ALA A 11 -48.49 -28.70 -12.38
CA ALA A 11 -47.21 -28.36 -11.77
C ALA A 11 -46.99 -26.85 -11.87
N PHE A 12 -47.08 -26.14 -10.74
CA PHE A 12 -46.65 -24.75 -10.64
C PHE A 12 -45.13 -24.72 -10.48
N SER A 13 -44.40 -24.43 -11.56
CA SER A 13 -43.00 -24.02 -11.47
C SER A 13 -42.94 -22.61 -10.90
N ALA A 14 -42.59 -22.50 -9.62
CA ALA A 14 -42.25 -21.22 -9.00
C ALA A 14 -40.88 -20.77 -9.54
N LEU A 15 -40.89 -19.82 -10.47
CA LEU A 15 -39.70 -19.05 -10.82
C LEU A 15 -39.34 -18.16 -9.62
N ALA A 16 -38.38 -18.61 -8.80
CA ALA A 16 -37.76 -17.77 -7.79
C ALA A 16 -36.94 -16.69 -8.51
N PHE A 17 -37.54 -15.52 -8.72
CA PHE A 17 -36.78 -14.32 -9.05
C PHE A 17 -35.92 -13.95 -7.85
N GLY A 18 -34.65 -14.35 -7.87
CA GLY A 18 -33.66 -13.82 -6.94
C GLY A 18 -33.57 -12.31 -7.16
N ALA A 19 -34.01 -11.53 -6.17
CA ALA A 19 -33.72 -10.11 -6.17
C ALA A 19 -32.20 -9.94 -6.27
N PRO A 20 -31.68 -9.04 -7.13
CA PRO A 20 -30.26 -8.73 -7.10
C PRO A 20 -29.95 -8.25 -5.68
N LEU A 21 -29.07 -8.96 -4.98
CA LEU A 21 -28.50 -8.47 -3.73
C LEU A 21 -27.88 -7.13 -4.07
N THR A 22 -28.54 -6.04 -3.68
CA THR A 22 -28.00 -4.70 -3.80
C THR A 22 -26.86 -4.65 -2.79
N ARG A 23 -25.66 -5.01 -3.25
CA ARG A 23 -24.45 -4.96 -2.43
C ARG A 23 -24.32 -3.49 -2.03
N ARG A 24 -24.43 -3.22 -0.74
CA ARG A 24 -24.38 -1.85 -0.22
C ARG A 24 -23.00 -1.31 -0.54
N GLN A 25 -22.92 -0.43 -1.55
CA GLN A 25 -21.68 0.26 -1.86
C GLN A 25 -21.23 1.02 -0.61
N ALA A 26 -19.94 0.97 -0.32
CA ALA A 26 -19.36 1.77 0.75
C ALA A 26 -19.69 3.24 0.49
N THR A 27 -20.18 3.95 1.50
CA THR A 27 -20.52 5.37 1.40
C THR A 27 -19.36 6.27 1.75
N VAL A 28 -18.29 5.69 2.30
CA VAL A 28 -17.02 6.34 2.69
C VAL A 28 -15.92 5.33 2.42
N CYS A 29 -14.85 5.74 1.75
CA CYS A 29 -13.71 4.91 1.39
C CYS A 29 -12.45 5.65 1.80
N ASN A 30 -11.63 5.02 2.66
CA ASN A 30 -10.45 5.66 3.25
C ASN A 30 -10.75 7.04 3.87
N GLY A 31 -11.87 7.17 4.57
CA GLY A 31 -12.28 8.42 5.24
C GLY A 31 -13.11 9.40 4.41
N HIS A 32 -13.17 9.25 3.08
CA HIS A 32 -13.86 10.21 2.20
C HIS A 32 -14.88 9.52 1.27
N ALA A 33 -16.05 10.14 1.06
CA ALA A 33 -17.07 9.59 0.16
C ALA A 33 -16.64 9.71 -1.32
N GLU A 34 -15.96 10.82 -1.63
CA GLU A 34 -15.48 11.20 -2.96
C GLU A 34 -14.42 10.26 -3.52
N LEU A 35 -13.80 9.42 -2.68
CA LEU A 35 -12.81 8.44 -3.08
C LEU A 35 -13.44 7.10 -3.50
N CYS A 36 -14.70 6.83 -3.15
CA CYS A 36 -15.33 5.55 -3.45
C CYS A 36 -15.46 5.26 -4.95
N ASP A 37 -15.73 6.29 -5.75
CA ASP A 37 -15.86 6.17 -7.21
C ASP A 37 -14.53 6.32 -7.95
N ARG A 38 -13.42 6.58 -7.24
CA ARG A 38 -12.10 6.71 -7.86
C ARG A 38 -11.45 5.34 -8.01
N LEU A 39 -10.76 5.15 -9.13
CA LEU A 39 -9.86 4.01 -9.32
C LEU A 39 -8.81 4.03 -8.20
N TYR A 40 -8.43 2.86 -7.70
CA TYR A 40 -7.34 2.71 -6.72
C TYR A 40 -6.06 3.44 -7.18
N SER A 41 -5.82 3.40 -8.49
CA SER A 41 -4.70 4.03 -9.17
C SER A 41 -4.89 5.54 -9.47
N ASN A 42 -5.97 6.14 -8.98
CA ASN A 42 -6.27 7.58 -9.07
C ASN A 42 -6.56 8.19 -7.68
N VAL A 43 -5.83 7.69 -6.69
CA VAL A 43 -5.84 8.16 -5.30
C VAL A 43 -4.39 8.25 -4.84
N THR A 44 -4.08 9.32 -4.11
CA THR A 44 -2.80 9.50 -3.42
C THR A 44 -2.91 8.96 -1.99
N TYR A 45 -2.07 8.00 -1.61
CA TYR A 45 -2.01 7.46 -0.26
C TYR A 45 -0.74 7.95 0.42
N ILE A 46 -0.88 8.42 1.67
CA ILE A 46 0.27 8.63 2.54
C ILE A 46 0.77 7.25 2.98
N GLY A 47 2.07 7.04 2.79
CA GLY A 47 2.78 5.82 3.10
C GLY A 47 3.79 6.01 4.22
N ALA A 48 3.94 5.01 5.08
CA ALA A 48 4.99 4.96 6.08
C ALA A 48 6.19 4.16 5.56
N HIS A 49 7.33 4.83 5.36
CA HIS A 49 8.62 4.20 5.09
C HIS A 49 9.06 3.39 6.31
N ASP A 50 9.61 2.19 6.07
CA ASP A 50 9.95 1.17 7.07
C ASP A 50 9.05 1.22 8.31
N SER A 51 7.74 1.09 8.08
CA SER A 51 6.67 1.32 9.07
C SER A 51 6.81 0.54 10.39
N PHE A 52 7.55 -0.58 10.37
CA PHE A 52 7.88 -1.39 11.55
C PHE A 52 8.99 -0.77 12.43
N ALA A 53 9.86 0.07 11.86
CA ALA A 53 11.03 0.66 12.50
C ALA A 53 10.63 1.88 13.34
N PHE A 54 9.73 1.69 14.29
CA PHE A 54 9.27 2.76 15.17
C PHE A 54 9.98 2.75 16.52
N SER A 55 10.28 3.94 17.05
CA SER A 55 10.78 4.10 18.41
C SER A 55 10.52 5.51 18.93
N SER A 56 10.08 5.62 20.19
CA SER A 56 9.99 6.92 20.87
C SER A 56 11.34 7.45 21.34
N ASP A 57 12.39 6.62 21.36
CA ASP A 57 13.74 7.01 21.77
C ASP A 57 14.43 7.84 20.66
N PRO A 58 14.74 9.13 20.88
CA PRO A 58 15.43 9.95 19.90
C PRO A 58 16.85 9.48 19.59
N LEU A 59 17.43 8.59 20.40
CA LEU A 59 18.75 7.99 20.16
C LEU A 59 18.70 6.70 19.34
N ALA A 60 17.51 6.17 19.03
CA ALA A 60 17.36 5.06 18.10
C ALA A 60 17.53 5.56 16.66
N LEU A 61 18.78 5.63 16.18
CA LEU A 61 19.14 6.23 14.90
C LEU A 61 18.64 5.46 13.65
N ALA A 62 18.24 4.20 13.82
CA ALA A 62 17.71 3.34 12.75
C ALA A 62 16.17 3.26 12.77
N ARG A 63 15.52 4.27 13.37
CA ARG A 63 14.05 4.39 13.35
C ARG A 63 13.64 5.29 12.20
N ASP A 64 12.54 4.92 11.55
CA ASP A 64 11.88 5.72 10.52
C ASP A 64 10.60 6.36 11.06
N GLN A 65 10.06 5.84 12.18
CA GLN A 65 8.79 6.29 12.74
C GLN A 65 8.90 6.55 14.25
N THR A 66 8.06 7.44 14.77
CA THR A 66 7.92 7.69 16.22
C THR A 66 6.72 6.99 16.84
N VAL A 67 5.82 6.45 16.03
CA VAL A 67 4.57 5.80 16.44
C VAL A 67 4.43 4.41 15.84
N ASP A 68 3.76 3.52 16.55
CA ASP A 68 3.54 2.14 16.12
C ASP A 68 2.59 2.01 14.91
N VAL A 69 2.60 0.86 14.25
CA VAL A 69 1.80 0.60 13.04
C VAL A 69 0.29 0.82 13.27
N PRO A 70 -0.34 0.37 14.38
CA PRO A 70 -1.73 0.69 14.66
C PRO A 70 -2.00 2.20 14.73
N THR A 71 -1.09 2.98 15.31
CA THR A 71 -1.20 4.44 15.36
C THR A 71 -1.03 5.07 13.98
N GLN A 72 -0.05 4.63 13.18
CA GLN A 72 0.14 5.08 11.79
C GLN A 72 -1.15 4.89 10.97
N LEU A 73 -1.74 3.68 11.04
CA LEU A 73 -3.01 3.37 10.38
C LEU A 73 -4.16 4.24 10.88
N SER A 74 -4.20 4.55 12.18
CA SER A 74 -5.22 5.41 12.78
C SER A 74 -5.10 6.87 12.36
N LEU A 75 -3.89 7.35 12.04
CA LEU A 75 -3.64 8.69 11.50
C LEU A 75 -4.14 8.85 10.06
N GLY A 76 -4.29 7.75 9.32
CA GLY A 76 -4.73 7.76 7.93
C GLY A 76 -3.73 7.16 6.94
N VAL A 77 -2.60 6.61 7.42
CA VAL A 77 -1.65 5.91 6.55
C VAL A 77 -2.33 4.74 5.85
N ARG A 78 -2.20 4.66 4.52
CA ARG A 78 -2.81 3.60 3.70
C ARG A 78 -1.84 2.92 2.73
N LEU A 79 -0.55 3.24 2.83
CA LEU A 79 0.53 2.39 2.37
C LEU A 79 1.46 2.08 3.54
N LEU A 80 1.77 0.80 3.75
CA LEU A 80 2.77 0.37 4.71
C LEU A 80 3.93 -0.27 3.95
N GLN A 81 5.12 0.32 4.09
CA GLN A 81 6.35 -0.20 3.51
C GLN A 81 7.15 -0.94 4.58
N GLY A 82 7.85 -2.01 4.19
CA GLY A 82 8.78 -2.71 5.09
C GLY A 82 9.81 -3.56 4.37
N GLN A 83 11.04 -3.55 4.89
CA GLN A 83 12.14 -4.34 4.37
C GLN A 83 12.26 -5.71 5.05
N ALA A 84 12.11 -6.79 4.28
CA ALA A 84 12.15 -8.14 4.83
C ALA A 84 13.56 -8.75 4.80
N HIS A 85 13.90 -9.43 5.88
CA HIS A 85 15.17 -10.14 6.05
C HIS A 85 14.93 -11.49 6.73
N THR A 86 15.75 -12.47 6.39
CA THR A 86 15.79 -13.74 7.11
C THR A 86 16.52 -13.52 8.43
N GLY A 87 15.77 -13.58 9.53
CA GLY A 87 16.28 -13.47 10.88
C GLY A 87 17.27 -14.58 11.23
N SER A 88 18.00 -14.39 12.33
CA SER A 88 18.98 -15.39 12.81
C SER A 88 18.35 -16.73 13.23
N ASP A 89 17.03 -16.74 13.44
CA ASP A 89 16.20 -17.91 13.74
C ASP A 89 15.69 -18.62 12.46
N GLY A 90 15.99 -18.08 11.28
CA GLY A 90 15.57 -18.60 9.98
C GLY A 90 14.15 -18.21 9.57
N VAL A 91 13.50 -17.30 10.29
CA VAL A 91 12.15 -16.80 9.98
C VAL A 91 12.25 -15.43 9.30
N LEU A 92 11.23 -15.05 8.53
CA LEU A 92 11.19 -13.74 7.88
C LEU A 92 10.78 -12.66 8.89
N HIS A 93 11.63 -11.65 9.04
CA HIS A 93 11.45 -10.48 9.89
C HIS A 93 11.39 -9.22 9.05
N PHE A 94 10.81 -8.15 9.60
CA PHE A 94 11.04 -6.81 9.06
C PHE A 94 12.18 -6.13 9.82
N CYS A 95 13.21 -5.72 9.08
CA CYS A 95 14.44 -5.19 9.64
C CYS A 95 14.95 -4.01 8.81
N HIS A 96 15.51 -2.98 9.46
CA HIS A 96 16.04 -1.81 8.75
C HIS A 96 17.52 -2.06 8.40
N THR A 97 17.83 -2.21 7.11
CA THR A 97 19.11 -2.67 6.53
C THR A 97 19.52 -4.10 6.90
N SER A 98 19.38 -4.48 8.18
CA SER A 98 19.60 -5.83 8.70
C SER A 98 18.99 -5.97 10.09
N CYS A 99 18.65 -7.19 10.51
CA CYS A 99 18.07 -7.43 11.84
C CYS A 99 19.04 -7.16 13.00
N ALA A 100 20.35 -7.02 12.72
CA ALA A 100 21.32 -6.59 13.72
C ALA A 100 21.26 -5.08 13.99
N LEU A 101 20.80 -4.28 13.02
CA LEU A 101 20.71 -2.83 13.14
C LEU A 101 19.37 -2.42 13.76
N PHE A 102 18.27 -2.95 13.25
CA PHE A 102 16.94 -2.81 13.82
C PHE A 102 16.09 -4.02 13.43
N ASP A 103 15.45 -4.66 14.40
CA ASP A 103 14.52 -5.78 14.18
C ASP A 103 13.14 -5.39 14.72
N GLY A 104 12.18 -5.23 13.82
CA GLY A 104 10.79 -4.92 14.15
C GLY A 104 9.94 -6.14 14.49
N GLY A 105 10.54 -7.33 14.49
CA GLY A 105 9.87 -8.60 14.71
C GLY A 105 9.48 -9.32 13.42
N THR A 106 8.75 -10.43 13.60
CA THR A 106 8.37 -11.29 12.48
C THR A 106 7.39 -10.61 11.53
N VAL A 107 7.49 -10.91 10.24
CA VAL A 107 6.49 -10.46 9.24
C VAL A 107 5.08 -10.97 9.60
N ALA A 108 4.99 -12.15 10.21
CA ALA A 108 3.71 -12.73 10.64
C ALA A 108 3.02 -11.91 11.73
N ASP A 109 3.74 -11.51 12.78
CA ASP A 109 3.17 -10.68 13.86
C ASP A 109 2.78 -9.30 13.35
N TYR A 110 3.63 -8.71 12.50
CA TYR A 110 3.34 -7.45 11.83
C TYR A 110 2.02 -7.52 11.04
N LEU A 111 1.84 -8.55 10.20
CA LEU A 111 0.60 -8.73 9.44
C LEU A 111 -0.60 -9.04 10.34
N GLY A 112 -0.41 -9.65 11.51
CA GLY A 112 -1.45 -9.84 12.51
C GLY A 112 -2.00 -8.51 13.06
N ASN A 113 -1.12 -7.54 13.31
CA ASN A 113 -1.54 -6.18 13.70
C ASN A 113 -2.31 -5.49 12.57
N VAL A 114 -1.82 -5.59 11.33
CA VAL A 114 -2.51 -5.06 10.14
C VAL A 114 -3.89 -5.70 9.97
N LYS A 115 -4.00 -7.02 10.11
CA LYS A 115 -5.26 -7.74 10.01
C LYS A 115 -6.27 -7.25 11.06
N THR A 116 -5.81 -7.05 12.29
CA THR A 116 -6.65 -6.53 13.38
C THR A 116 -7.24 -5.16 13.03
N PHE A 117 -6.42 -4.24 12.48
CA PHE A 117 -6.91 -2.96 12.00
C PHE A 117 -7.92 -3.11 10.86
N LEU A 118 -7.62 -3.95 9.87
CA LEU A 118 -8.53 -4.16 8.74
C LEU A 118 -9.87 -4.70 9.21
N ASP A 119 -9.91 -5.66 10.13
CA ASP A 119 -11.17 -6.23 10.66
C ASP A 119 -12.03 -5.20 11.38
N ALA A 120 -11.40 -4.29 12.12
CA ALA A 120 -12.10 -3.19 12.78
C ALA A 120 -12.59 -2.11 11.80
N ASN A 121 -11.94 -1.98 10.63
CA ASN A 121 -12.18 -0.90 9.67
C ASN A 121 -12.50 -1.48 8.27
N PRO A 122 -13.75 -1.91 8.00
CA PRO A 122 -14.10 -2.62 6.77
C PRO A 122 -14.12 -1.75 5.50
N ASN A 123 -14.13 -0.42 5.66
CA ASN A 123 -14.17 0.55 4.56
C ASN A 123 -12.78 1.07 4.16
N GLU A 124 -11.72 0.37 4.59
CA GLU A 124 -10.34 0.74 4.30
C GLU A 124 -9.76 -0.16 3.22
N VAL A 125 -9.18 0.48 2.20
CA VAL A 125 -8.30 -0.12 1.20
C VAL A 125 -6.85 0.21 1.58
N LEU A 126 -6.03 -0.83 1.72
CA LEU A 126 -4.66 -0.74 2.22
C LEU A 126 -3.67 -1.32 1.21
N THR A 127 -2.53 -0.66 1.06
CA THR A 127 -1.40 -1.16 0.28
C THR A 127 -0.28 -1.64 1.19
N LEU A 128 0.21 -2.84 0.93
CA LEU A 128 1.42 -3.39 1.54
C LEU A 128 2.49 -3.45 0.46
N LEU A 129 3.65 -2.86 0.71
CA LEU A 129 4.77 -2.84 -0.24
C LEU A 129 6.02 -3.29 0.50
N PHE A 130 6.55 -4.45 0.15
CA PHE A 130 7.68 -5.02 0.89
C PHE A 130 8.90 -5.23 0.00
N THR A 131 10.08 -5.05 0.56
CA THR A 131 11.32 -5.42 -0.13
C THR A 131 11.74 -6.84 0.23
N ASN A 132 12.35 -7.54 -0.72
CA ASN A 132 12.78 -8.93 -0.62
C ASN A 132 14.26 -9.10 -1.06
N PRO A 133 15.20 -8.40 -0.39
CA PRO A 133 16.60 -8.31 -0.82
C PRO A 133 17.32 -9.66 -0.90
N GLU A 134 16.90 -10.61 -0.06
CA GLU A 134 17.49 -11.96 0.01
C GLU A 134 16.78 -12.98 -0.91
N GLY A 135 15.73 -12.57 -1.61
CA GLY A 135 14.99 -13.43 -2.53
C GLY A 135 14.25 -14.58 -1.83
N ALA A 136 13.68 -14.34 -0.65
CA ALA A 136 12.84 -15.32 0.02
C ALA A 136 11.70 -15.75 -0.92
N ASP A 137 11.49 -17.07 -1.02
CA ASP A 137 10.59 -17.63 -2.03
C ASP A 137 9.13 -17.23 -1.78
N VAL A 138 8.51 -16.65 -2.81
CA VAL A 138 7.17 -16.06 -2.70
C VAL A 138 6.12 -17.13 -2.39
N SER A 139 6.26 -18.33 -2.95
CA SER A 139 5.25 -19.39 -2.83
C SER A 139 5.35 -20.20 -1.53
N THR A 140 6.56 -20.39 -1.01
CA THR A 140 6.85 -21.27 0.13
C THR A 140 7.21 -20.52 1.42
N VAL A 141 7.58 -19.24 1.34
CA VAL A 141 7.85 -18.40 2.52
C VAL A 141 6.79 -17.33 2.68
N TRP A 142 6.62 -16.45 1.70
CA TRP A 142 5.71 -15.31 1.81
C TRP A 142 4.24 -15.73 1.89
N LYS A 143 3.77 -16.57 0.95
CA LYS A 143 2.36 -16.95 0.90
C LYS A 143 1.86 -17.60 2.19
N PRO A 144 2.55 -18.58 2.81
CA PRO A 144 2.10 -19.13 4.10
C PRO A 144 1.98 -18.10 5.21
N ILE A 145 2.84 -17.08 5.25
CA ILE A 145 2.78 -16.01 6.25
C ILE A 145 1.50 -15.16 6.04
N PHE A 146 1.19 -14.77 4.80
CA PHE A 146 -0.04 -14.05 4.46
C PHE A 146 -1.31 -14.88 4.73
N ASP A 147 -1.28 -16.18 4.41
CA ASP A 147 -2.38 -17.10 4.68
C ASP A 147 -2.64 -17.21 6.20
N ALA A 148 -1.58 -17.39 7.00
CA ALA A 148 -1.66 -17.53 8.45
C ALA A 148 -2.18 -16.26 9.13
N ALA A 149 -1.79 -15.08 8.63
CA ALA A 149 -2.30 -13.80 9.10
C ALA A 149 -3.73 -13.49 8.62
N GLY A 150 -4.31 -14.30 7.71
CA GLY A 150 -5.63 -14.08 7.14
C GLY A 150 -5.72 -12.88 6.18
N ILE A 151 -4.57 -12.37 5.72
CA ILE A 151 -4.52 -11.24 4.77
C ILE A 151 -4.83 -11.72 3.34
N SER A 152 -4.47 -12.95 2.98
CA SER A 152 -4.75 -13.52 1.65
C SER A 152 -6.24 -13.49 1.28
N ASP A 153 -7.13 -13.60 2.27
CA ASP A 153 -8.58 -13.51 2.04
C ASP A 153 -9.04 -12.10 1.67
N LEU A 154 -8.31 -11.08 2.08
CA LEU A 154 -8.56 -9.67 1.78
C LEU A 154 -7.78 -9.16 0.56
N ALA A 155 -6.79 -9.93 0.10
CA ALA A 155 -5.88 -9.50 -0.96
C ALA A 155 -6.54 -9.49 -2.34
N TYR A 156 -6.35 -8.39 -3.07
CA TYR A 156 -6.80 -8.21 -4.45
C TYR A 156 -5.96 -9.05 -5.40
N VAL A 157 -6.65 -9.80 -6.27
CA VAL A 157 -6.04 -10.56 -7.36
C VAL A 157 -6.50 -9.92 -8.67
N PRO A 158 -5.60 -9.29 -9.44
CA PRO A 158 -5.98 -8.72 -10.71
C PRO A 158 -6.27 -9.80 -11.75
N PRO A 159 -7.09 -9.51 -12.77
CA PRO A 159 -7.37 -10.44 -13.86
C PRO A 159 -6.16 -10.69 -14.77
N SER A 160 -5.19 -9.77 -14.77
CA SER A 160 -3.95 -9.85 -15.55
C SER A 160 -2.84 -9.06 -14.84
N ILE A 161 -1.60 -9.51 -14.99
CA ILE A 161 -0.39 -8.81 -14.50
C ILE A 161 0.52 -8.54 -15.71
N PRO A 162 1.07 -7.33 -15.85
CA PRO A 162 0.86 -6.15 -15.01
C PRO A 162 -0.51 -5.50 -15.22
N VAL A 163 -0.94 -4.69 -14.24
CA VAL A 163 -2.16 -3.89 -14.30
C VAL A 163 -1.80 -2.46 -14.68
N ASN A 164 -2.22 -2.02 -15.86
CA ASN A 164 -2.03 -0.62 -16.23
C ASN A 164 -2.93 0.31 -15.40
N GLN A 165 -2.55 1.58 -15.33
CA GLN A 165 -3.19 2.56 -14.46
C GLN A 165 -4.71 2.67 -14.67
N SER A 166 -5.24 2.49 -15.88
CA SER A 166 -6.68 2.62 -16.15
C SER A 166 -7.50 1.37 -15.87
N SER A 167 -6.87 0.23 -15.56
CA SER A 167 -7.55 -1.06 -15.35
C SER A 167 -7.77 -1.44 -13.89
N TRP A 168 -7.30 -0.62 -12.94
CA TRP A 168 -7.55 -0.84 -11.52
C TRP A 168 -9.04 -0.63 -11.18
N PRO A 169 -9.61 -1.41 -10.25
CA PRO A 169 -10.99 -1.20 -9.78
C PRO A 169 -11.11 0.10 -8.96
N THR A 170 -12.35 0.54 -8.74
CA THR A 170 -12.62 1.62 -7.78
C THR A 170 -12.43 1.17 -6.33
N LEU A 171 -12.21 2.11 -5.41
CA LEU A 171 -12.15 1.76 -3.97
C LEU A 171 -13.47 1.17 -3.47
N GLY A 172 -14.59 1.71 -3.94
CA GLY A 172 -15.92 1.20 -3.62
C GLY A 172 -16.10 -0.25 -4.07
N ASP A 173 -15.60 -0.62 -5.26
CA ASP A 173 -15.62 -2.01 -5.75
C ASP A 173 -14.72 -2.93 -4.93
N MET A 174 -13.51 -2.47 -4.57
CA MET A 174 -12.58 -3.23 -3.73
C MET A 174 -13.18 -3.53 -2.36
N ILE A 175 -13.71 -2.52 -1.67
CA ILE A 175 -14.38 -2.67 -0.38
C ILE A 175 -15.59 -3.59 -0.50
N SER A 176 -16.46 -3.32 -1.50
CA SER A 176 -17.66 -4.13 -1.71
C SER A 176 -17.30 -5.59 -1.92
N SER A 177 -16.29 -5.89 -2.74
CA SER A 177 -15.81 -7.25 -3.02
C SER A 177 -15.18 -7.95 -1.81
N GLY A 178 -14.73 -7.19 -0.82
CA GLY A 178 -13.91 -7.66 0.30
C GLY A 178 -12.42 -7.79 -0.05
N LYS A 179 -12.03 -7.52 -1.30
CA LYS A 179 -10.66 -7.58 -1.81
C LYS A 179 -10.01 -6.20 -1.76
N ARG A 180 -9.65 -5.78 -0.55
CA ARG A 180 -9.26 -4.41 -0.17
C ARG A 180 -7.82 -4.28 0.32
N VAL A 181 -6.99 -5.29 0.12
CA VAL A 181 -5.54 -5.20 0.34
C VAL A 181 -4.81 -5.40 -0.98
N VAL A 182 -3.91 -4.49 -1.35
CA VAL A 182 -3.01 -4.66 -2.50
C VAL A 182 -1.62 -4.95 -1.97
N VAL A 183 -0.99 -6.03 -2.45
CA VAL A 183 0.33 -6.45 -1.97
C VAL A 183 1.33 -6.35 -3.11
N PHE A 184 2.39 -5.56 -2.92
CA PHE A 184 3.53 -5.46 -3.82
C PHE A 184 4.79 -6.02 -3.16
N LEU A 185 5.64 -6.60 -3.99
CA LEU A 185 6.97 -7.05 -3.64
C LEU A 185 7.96 -6.51 -4.69
N ASP A 186 9.08 -5.94 -4.23
CA ASP A 186 10.08 -5.33 -5.11
C ASP A 186 10.82 -6.36 -5.98
N ALA A 187 10.94 -7.61 -5.50
CA ALA A 187 11.68 -8.68 -6.15
C ALA A 187 11.05 -10.07 -5.96
N GLY A 188 10.97 -10.83 -7.06
CA GLY A 188 10.62 -12.25 -7.07
C GLY A 188 9.16 -12.58 -7.37
N ALA A 189 8.25 -11.59 -7.29
CA ALA A 189 6.82 -11.80 -7.56
C ALA A 189 6.48 -12.08 -9.04
N ASP A 190 7.37 -11.77 -9.97
CA ASP A 190 7.29 -12.08 -11.41
C ASP A 190 8.02 -13.38 -11.81
N GLY A 191 8.45 -14.18 -10.82
CA GLY A 191 9.17 -15.43 -11.01
C GLY A 191 8.32 -16.61 -11.51
N ALA A 192 8.95 -17.79 -11.59
CA ALA A 192 8.36 -19.01 -12.15
C ALA A 192 7.18 -19.59 -11.33
N ASN A 193 7.10 -19.29 -10.04
CA ASN A 193 6.06 -19.76 -9.12
C ASN A 193 5.30 -18.56 -8.51
N PRO A 194 4.53 -17.80 -9.31
CA PRO A 194 3.90 -16.58 -8.84
C PRO A 194 2.75 -16.88 -7.87
N VAL A 195 2.56 -15.98 -6.90
CA VAL A 195 1.40 -15.99 -6.01
C VAL A 195 0.44 -14.90 -6.49
N PRO A 196 -0.79 -15.22 -6.93
CA PRO A 196 -1.61 -14.29 -7.72
C PRO A 196 -1.92 -12.92 -7.08
N PHE A 197 -1.87 -12.81 -5.76
CA PHE A 197 -2.13 -11.56 -5.04
C PHE A 197 -0.85 -10.80 -4.62
N ILE A 198 0.34 -11.40 -4.76
CA ILE A 198 1.62 -10.74 -4.48
C ILE A 198 2.16 -10.24 -5.82
N LEU A 199 2.11 -8.92 -6.00
CA LEU A 199 2.32 -8.26 -7.29
C LEU A 199 3.76 -7.76 -7.43
N PRO A 200 4.39 -7.88 -8.62
CA PRO A 200 5.70 -7.29 -8.85
C PRO A 200 5.60 -5.77 -8.91
N GLU A 201 6.19 -5.09 -7.91
CA GLU A 201 6.13 -3.63 -7.76
C GLU A 201 6.54 -2.93 -9.05
N PHE A 202 7.77 -3.17 -9.51
CA PHE A 202 8.36 -2.38 -10.58
C PHE A 202 7.74 -2.56 -11.95
N GLN A 203 6.84 -3.55 -12.15
CA GLN A 203 6.07 -3.66 -13.39
C GLN A 203 4.79 -2.80 -13.41
N MET A 204 4.44 -2.18 -12.27
CA MET A 204 3.18 -1.46 -12.06
C MET A 204 3.36 -0.13 -11.32
N ILE A 205 4.45 0.02 -10.56
CA ILE A 205 4.85 1.22 -9.82
C ILE A 205 6.27 1.57 -10.24
N TRP A 206 6.52 2.80 -10.65
CA TRP A 206 7.87 3.35 -10.62
C TRP A 206 8.02 4.28 -9.43
N GLU A 207 9.26 4.56 -9.07
CA GLU A 207 9.54 5.50 -7.98
C GLU A 207 10.73 6.41 -8.25
N THR A 208 10.79 7.50 -7.49
CA THR A 208 11.92 8.43 -7.48
C THR A 208 13.12 7.86 -6.72
N PRO A 209 14.32 8.46 -6.80
CA PRO A 209 15.45 8.06 -5.96
C PRO A 209 15.09 8.04 -4.47
N PHE A 210 15.60 7.06 -3.74
CA PHE A 210 15.48 6.93 -2.28
C PHE A 210 16.78 7.39 -1.58
N SER A 211 16.84 7.34 -0.24
CA SER A 211 18.00 7.82 0.54
C SER A 211 18.35 9.30 0.27
N VAL A 212 17.34 10.12 -0.02
CA VAL A 212 17.54 11.51 -0.46
C VAL A 212 17.98 12.40 0.69
N THR A 213 18.96 13.26 0.42
CA THR A 213 19.48 14.27 1.37
C THR A 213 19.22 15.71 0.91
N ASP A 214 18.59 15.87 -0.25
CA ASP A 214 18.15 17.15 -0.79
C ASP A 214 16.67 17.36 -0.45
N ALA A 215 16.39 18.30 0.47
CA ALA A 215 15.04 18.63 0.94
C ALA A 215 14.12 19.23 -0.14
N SER A 216 14.62 19.50 -1.35
CA SER A 216 13.77 19.90 -2.48
C SER A 216 13.15 18.71 -3.23
N PHE A 217 13.60 17.48 -2.95
CA PHE A 217 13.13 16.24 -3.58
C PHE A 217 13.04 16.34 -5.11
N PRO A 218 14.16 16.57 -5.82
CA PRO A 218 14.16 16.70 -7.27
C PRO A 218 13.63 15.41 -7.91
N CYS A 219 12.67 15.55 -8.82
CA CYS A 219 11.99 14.39 -9.38
C CYS A 219 12.71 13.82 -10.61
N SER A 220 12.89 12.50 -10.60
CA SER A 220 13.30 11.68 -11.74
C SER A 220 12.72 10.27 -11.57
N ILE A 221 12.47 9.58 -12.68
CA ILE A 221 12.17 8.14 -12.63
C ILE A 221 13.49 7.41 -12.36
N ASP A 222 13.53 6.55 -11.34
CA ASP A 222 14.71 5.78 -10.97
C ASP A 222 14.46 4.27 -11.10
N ARG A 223 13.66 3.69 -10.19
CA ARG A 223 13.34 2.26 -10.21
C ARG A 223 12.04 2.02 -10.98
N ILE A 224 12.16 1.32 -12.12
CA ILE A 224 11.08 0.94 -13.04
C ILE A 224 11.48 -0.32 -13.82
N ASN A 225 10.53 -1.22 -14.10
CA ASN A 225 10.77 -2.42 -14.89
C ASN A 225 9.50 -2.86 -15.65
N GLY A 226 9.59 -3.95 -16.40
CA GLY A 226 8.44 -4.60 -17.00
C GLY A 226 7.99 -3.96 -18.31
N PRO A 227 6.84 -4.41 -18.84
CA PRO A 227 6.43 -4.06 -20.20
C PRO A 227 5.62 -2.77 -20.30
N LEU A 228 5.15 -2.20 -19.18
CA LEU A 228 4.38 -0.96 -19.20
C LEU A 228 5.30 0.24 -19.46
N PRO A 229 4.88 1.26 -20.22
CA PRO A 229 5.56 2.55 -20.22
C PRO A 229 5.34 3.27 -18.88
N SER A 230 6.18 4.24 -18.52
CA SER A 230 6.07 5.03 -17.28
C SER A 230 4.71 5.70 -17.06
N GLU A 231 4.04 6.05 -18.15
CA GLU A 231 2.73 6.68 -18.21
C GLU A 231 1.59 5.71 -17.85
N GLU A 232 1.81 4.41 -17.99
CA GLU A 232 0.85 3.36 -17.63
C GLU A 232 1.10 2.77 -16.24
N HIS A 233 2.22 3.13 -15.61
CA HIS A 233 2.49 2.82 -14.21
C HIS A 233 1.72 3.77 -13.27
N MET A 234 1.39 3.26 -12.08
CA MET A 234 1.25 4.10 -10.89
C MET A 234 2.64 4.58 -10.45
N TYR A 235 2.73 5.51 -9.49
CA TYR A 235 4.05 5.87 -9.00
C TYR A 235 4.10 6.31 -7.53
N MET A 236 5.27 6.09 -6.94
CA MET A 236 5.61 6.46 -5.59
C MET A 236 6.68 7.56 -5.60
N ILE A 237 6.48 8.61 -4.81
CA ILE A 237 7.54 9.58 -4.52
C ILE A 237 8.17 9.23 -3.18
N ASN A 238 9.49 9.02 -3.18
CA ASN A 238 10.28 8.81 -1.97
C ASN A 238 10.52 10.16 -1.28
N HIS A 239 9.51 10.61 -0.53
CA HIS A 239 9.49 11.89 0.18
C HIS A 239 9.98 11.74 1.63
N SER A 240 11.09 11.02 1.81
CA SER A 240 11.67 10.71 3.13
C SER A 240 13.08 11.31 3.19
N LEU A 241 13.22 12.43 3.92
CA LEU A 241 14.49 13.16 4.00
C LEU A 241 15.46 12.46 4.94
N ASN A 242 16.70 12.32 4.49
CA ASN A 242 17.81 11.83 5.27
C ASN A 242 18.80 12.95 5.59
N ILE A 243 19.51 12.79 6.70
CA ILE A 243 20.64 13.62 7.11
C ILE A 243 21.90 12.78 7.21
N ASN A 244 23.02 13.29 6.70
CA ASN A 244 24.33 12.65 6.82
C ASN A 244 25.00 13.06 8.14
N ILE A 245 24.96 12.17 9.14
CA ILE A 245 25.50 12.43 10.49
C ILE A 245 27.01 12.23 10.59
N ILE A 246 27.63 11.57 9.60
CA ILE A 246 29.09 11.38 9.52
C ILE A 246 29.53 11.67 8.09
N PRO A 247 29.79 12.94 7.70
CA PRO A 247 30.11 13.31 6.32
C PRO A 247 31.59 13.00 5.95
N ILE A 248 32.00 11.76 6.13
CA ILE A 248 33.34 11.24 5.81
C ILE A 248 33.18 9.98 4.96
N GLY A 249 33.85 9.90 3.81
CA GLY A 249 33.69 8.78 2.88
C GLY A 249 32.28 8.75 2.27
N ASP A 250 31.67 7.57 2.21
CA ASP A 250 30.29 7.38 1.70
C ASP A 250 29.21 7.90 2.67
N GLY A 251 29.61 8.30 3.88
CA GLY A 251 28.72 8.88 4.87
C GLY A 251 27.99 7.87 5.75
N VAL A 252 27.26 8.38 6.75
CA VAL A 252 26.20 7.62 7.45
C VAL A 252 24.95 8.47 7.39
N ILE A 253 23.99 8.03 6.60
CA ILE A 253 22.69 8.69 6.46
C ILE A 253 21.67 8.01 7.38
N VAL A 254 20.83 8.82 7.99
CA VAL A 254 19.70 8.41 8.82
C VAL A 254 18.52 9.32 8.48
N SER A 255 17.29 8.89 8.75
CA SER A 255 16.10 9.75 8.62
C SER A 255 16.27 11.04 9.42
N ASP A 256 15.73 12.14 8.90
CA ASP A 256 15.86 13.48 9.51
C ASP A 256 14.60 13.87 10.31
N PRO A 257 14.48 13.51 11.60
CA PRO A 257 13.34 13.89 12.42
C PRO A 257 13.30 15.39 12.73
N ALA A 258 14.38 16.15 12.52
CA ALA A 258 14.40 17.58 12.84
C ALA A 258 13.68 18.39 11.75
N ASP A 259 13.89 18.01 10.48
CA ASP A 259 13.25 18.65 9.33
C ASP A 259 11.92 17.99 8.91
N ALA A 260 11.61 16.79 9.43
CA ALA A 260 10.35 16.08 9.16
C ALA A 260 9.07 16.94 9.32
N PRO A 261 8.90 17.80 10.35
CA PRO A 261 7.72 18.67 10.43
C PRO A 261 7.57 19.65 9.26
N THR A 262 8.68 20.01 8.60
CA THR A 262 8.71 20.90 7.44
C THR A 262 8.56 20.12 6.14
N THR A 263 9.32 19.04 5.96
CA THR A 263 9.28 18.24 4.72
C THR A 263 7.94 17.53 4.58
N ASN A 264 7.38 16.99 5.67
CA ASN A 264 6.06 16.36 5.65
C ASN A 264 4.92 17.39 5.65
N GLY A 265 5.22 18.69 5.52
CA GLY A 265 4.24 19.75 5.38
C GLY A 265 3.65 19.83 3.98
N VAL A 266 2.47 20.44 3.88
CA VAL A 266 1.70 20.60 2.63
C VAL A 266 2.55 21.18 1.50
N ASP A 267 3.25 22.29 1.74
CA ASP A 267 4.00 23.00 0.68
C ASP A 267 5.11 22.12 0.08
N SER A 268 5.83 21.37 0.91
CA SER A 268 6.92 20.49 0.49
C SER A 268 6.41 19.30 -0.32
N ILE A 269 5.37 18.61 0.18
CA ILE A 269 4.75 17.47 -0.51
C ILE A 269 4.16 17.92 -1.86
N LEU A 270 3.43 19.03 -1.90
CA LEU A 270 2.87 19.56 -3.14
C LEU A 270 3.96 19.99 -4.13
N ALA A 271 5.06 20.60 -3.65
CA ALA A 271 6.18 20.97 -4.51
C ALA A 271 6.81 19.73 -5.16
N ASN A 272 7.08 18.68 -4.39
CA ASN A 272 7.64 17.43 -4.91
C ASN A 272 6.67 16.73 -5.87
N ALA A 273 5.39 16.60 -5.50
CA ALA A 273 4.36 16.05 -6.37
C ALA A 273 4.27 16.80 -7.71
N ASN A 274 4.20 18.13 -7.68
CA ASN A 274 4.14 18.98 -8.88
C ASN A 274 5.39 18.83 -9.77
N GLY A 275 6.56 18.64 -9.17
CA GLY A 275 7.79 18.33 -9.91
C GLY A 275 7.71 16.99 -10.66
N CYS A 276 6.95 16.04 -10.14
CA CYS A 276 6.79 14.69 -10.73
C CYS A 276 5.61 14.55 -11.70
N VAL A 277 4.59 15.41 -11.63
CA VAL A 277 3.40 15.38 -12.50
C VAL A 277 3.74 15.19 -13.99
N PRO A 278 4.74 15.87 -14.59
CA PRO A 278 5.11 15.66 -15.99
C PRO A 278 5.61 14.25 -16.31
N LEU A 279 6.22 13.55 -15.35
CA LEU A 279 6.70 12.17 -15.48
C LEU A 279 5.57 11.16 -15.27
N GLY A 280 4.58 11.50 -14.44
CA GLY A 280 3.41 10.68 -14.12
C GLY A 280 2.23 10.80 -15.10
N ALA A 281 2.48 11.20 -16.35
CA ALA A 281 1.45 11.46 -17.36
C ALA A 281 0.40 12.52 -16.95
N ASN A 282 0.86 13.59 -16.29
CA ASN A 282 0.04 14.69 -15.76
C ASN A 282 -0.95 14.27 -14.65
N ARG A 283 -0.59 13.24 -13.88
CA ARG A 283 -1.34 12.79 -12.70
C ARG A 283 -0.54 13.08 -11.44
N ASN A 284 -1.20 13.08 -10.29
CA ASN A 284 -0.58 13.13 -8.96
C ASN A 284 -0.02 11.76 -8.57
N PRO A 285 0.95 11.70 -7.63
CA PRO A 285 1.51 10.43 -7.16
C PRO A 285 0.43 9.55 -6.55
N ASN A 286 0.58 8.23 -6.74
CA ASN A 286 -0.24 7.27 -6.03
C ASN A 286 0.23 7.14 -4.59
N PHE A 287 1.53 7.21 -4.34
CA PHE A 287 2.08 7.04 -3.00
C PHE A 287 3.05 8.17 -2.66
N VAL A 288 2.89 8.75 -1.48
CA VAL A 288 3.87 9.67 -0.89
C VAL A 288 4.46 8.96 0.32
N LEU A 289 5.71 8.50 0.19
CA LEU A 289 6.36 7.69 1.21
C LEU A 289 7.16 8.58 2.17
N LEU A 290 6.85 8.50 3.47
CA LEU A 290 7.37 9.40 4.51
C LEU A 290 8.01 8.63 5.66
N ASP A 291 9.07 9.22 6.21
CA ASP A 291 9.50 9.01 7.60
C ASP A 291 8.69 9.91 8.53
N PHE A 292 8.46 9.47 9.78
CA PHE A 292 7.77 10.22 10.83
C PHE A 292 6.38 10.74 10.40
N VAL A 293 5.49 9.83 10.00
CA VAL A 293 4.15 10.14 9.47
C VAL A 293 3.23 10.92 10.44
N ASP A 294 3.58 10.97 11.72
CA ASP A 294 2.92 11.76 12.77
C ASP A 294 3.40 13.22 12.83
N GLN A 295 4.33 13.62 11.97
CA GLN A 295 4.89 14.97 11.88
C GLN A 295 4.53 15.64 10.56
N GLY A 296 4.30 16.96 10.60
CA GLY A 296 3.86 17.74 9.45
C GLY A 296 2.35 17.69 9.24
N ASP A 297 1.91 17.78 7.99
CA ASP A 297 0.49 17.86 7.63
C ASP A 297 0.24 17.13 6.29
N ALA A 298 0.80 15.92 6.18
CA ALA A 298 0.76 15.12 4.97
C ALA A 298 -0.64 14.71 4.55
N PHE A 299 -1.56 14.52 5.50
CA PHE A 299 -2.94 14.13 5.20
C PHE A 299 -3.72 15.28 4.55
N THR A 300 -3.53 16.53 4.99
CA THR A 300 -4.05 17.70 4.28
C THR A 300 -3.45 17.83 2.88
N ALA A 301 -2.16 17.50 2.72
CA ALA A 301 -1.53 17.49 1.40
C ALA A 301 -2.18 16.44 0.47
N ALA A 302 -2.48 15.24 0.99
CA ALA A 302 -3.19 14.20 0.25
C ALA A 302 -4.60 14.65 -0.17
N ASP A 303 -5.36 15.29 0.74
CA ASP A 303 -6.68 15.86 0.42
C ASP A 303 -6.59 16.87 -0.74
N GLN A 304 -5.57 17.75 -0.72
CA GLN A 304 -5.35 18.71 -1.81
C GLN A 304 -4.95 18.03 -3.13
N LEU A 305 -4.13 16.99 -3.09
CA LEU A 305 -3.79 16.17 -4.26
C LEU A 305 -5.00 15.40 -4.79
N HIS A 306 -5.98 15.11 -3.94
CA HIS A 306 -7.27 14.56 -4.38
C HIS A 306 -8.21 15.64 -4.93
N GLY A 307 -7.92 16.94 -4.74
CA GLY A 307 -8.84 18.03 -5.06
C GLY A 307 -10.04 18.11 -4.11
N LEU A 308 -9.88 17.62 -2.87
CA LEU A 308 -10.87 17.73 -1.80
C LEU A 308 -10.66 19.05 -1.05
N ALA A 309 -11.72 19.57 -0.44
CA ALA A 309 -11.58 20.69 0.47
C ALA A 309 -10.82 20.20 1.71
N SER A 310 -9.77 20.91 2.12
CA SER A 310 -9.05 20.68 3.37
C SER A 310 -10.06 20.68 4.53
N SER A 311 -10.13 19.58 5.28
CA SER A 311 -11.06 19.42 6.41
C SER A 311 -10.62 20.13 7.68
#